data_AF-Q75XY5-F1
#
_entry.id   AF-Q75XY5-F1
#
_cell.length_a   1.000
_cell.length_b   1.000
_cell.length_c   1.000
_cell.angle_alpha   90.00
_cell.angle_beta   90.00
_cell.angle_gamma   90.00
#
_symmetry.space_group_name_H-M   'P 1'
#
loop_
_entity.id
_entity.type
_entity.pdbx_description
1 polymer ?
#
loop_
_entity_poly.entity_id
_entity_poly.type
_entity_poly.pdbx_seq_one_letter_code
_entity_poly.pdbx_strand_id
1 'polypeptide(L)'
;SSTLVTAGIYLMIRFNYFLMNSNLNKMLLLISIMTLMIASMAANFEYDMKKIVALSTLSQLGLMMMTLSFSLYKLAFFHLIMHALFKALLFFCAGNMIHTLKSYQDIRYSGKIIKLLPMNIMYMNIAMMALCGLPFLTGFYSKDLILEMFSMNKINFLICLLMYFSTGLTMMYSIRFIYFNLVNMISFMNLYSFYDKNLNMFKSMMVMSLLSIIMGTLLNWTINLMPLFIFLNTFKKMLIFILLMMGMIQGYLLFKMKINIKKINLIINKIYFITK
;
A
#
# COMPACT_ATOMS: atom_id res chain seq x y z
N SER A 1 -10.01 -7.28 5.68
CA SER A 1 -9.34 -5.97 5.56
C SER A 1 -10.04 -5.04 4.58
N SER A 2 -10.59 -5.56 3.48
CA SER A 2 -11.20 -4.78 2.40
C SER A 2 -12.69 -4.46 2.57
N THR A 3 -13.38 -5.02 3.57
CA THR A 3 -14.85 -4.87 3.74
C THR A 3 -15.23 -3.93 4.88
N LEU A 4 -14.80 -4.20 6.11
CA LEU A 4 -15.20 -3.40 7.28
C LEU A 4 -14.64 -1.98 7.22
N VAL A 5 -13.35 -1.84 6.92
CA VAL A 5 -12.68 -0.52 6.98
C VAL A 5 -13.05 0.38 5.80
N THR A 6 -13.52 -0.20 4.69
CA THR A 6 -13.97 0.55 3.50
C THR A 6 -15.43 0.96 3.58
N ALA A 7 -16.22 0.41 4.52
CA ALA A 7 -17.64 0.75 4.68
C ALA A 7 -17.84 2.25 4.97
N GLY A 8 -16.98 2.86 5.79
CA GLY A 8 -17.03 4.30 6.06
C GLY A 8 -16.76 5.15 4.82
N ILE A 9 -15.78 4.75 4.00
CA ILE A 9 -15.48 5.41 2.72
C ILE A 9 -16.64 5.26 1.74
N TYR A 10 -17.23 4.07 1.68
CA TYR A 10 -18.39 3.81 0.84
C TYR A 10 -19.60 4.68 1.24
N LEU A 11 -19.85 4.84 2.53
CA LEU A 11 -20.87 5.76 3.03
C LEU A 11 -20.57 7.20 2.58
N MET A 12 -19.33 7.68 2.73
CA MET A 12 -18.95 9.00 2.26
C MET A 12 -19.12 9.18 0.74
N ILE A 13 -18.83 8.14 -0.05
CA ILE A 13 -19.08 8.13 -1.50
C ILE A 13 -20.58 8.30 -1.79
N ARG A 14 -21.46 7.64 -1.02
CA ARG A 14 -22.92 7.76 -1.18
C ARG A 14 -23.45 9.15 -0.81
N PHE A 15 -22.88 9.80 0.19
CA PHE A 15 -23.22 11.17 0.60
C PHE A 15 -22.34 12.24 -0.07
N ASN A 16 -21.83 11.97 -1.28
CA ASN A 16 -20.93 12.89 -2.00
C ASN A 16 -21.53 14.29 -2.20
N TYR A 17 -22.82 14.40 -2.48
CA TYR A 17 -23.49 15.68 -2.74
C TYR A 17 -23.49 16.59 -1.50
N PHE A 18 -23.71 16.00 -0.33
CA PHE A 18 -23.62 16.73 0.94
C PHE A 18 -22.19 17.16 1.24
N LEU A 19 -21.23 16.25 1.00
CA LEU A 19 -19.80 16.54 1.16
C LEU A 19 -19.36 17.72 0.29
N MET A 20 -19.75 17.73 -0.99
CA MET A 20 -19.42 18.80 -1.93
C MET A 20 -19.95 20.17 -1.46
N ASN A 21 -21.16 20.23 -0.90
CA ASN A 21 -21.79 21.48 -0.49
C ASN A 21 -21.33 21.98 0.89
N SER A 22 -20.70 21.13 1.68
CA SER A 22 -20.27 21.45 3.03
C SER A 22 -18.80 21.89 3.10
N ASN A 23 -18.46 22.72 4.09
CA ASN A 23 -17.06 23.07 4.39
C ASN A 23 -16.25 21.90 5.02
N LEU A 24 -16.84 20.71 5.15
CA LEU A 24 -16.20 19.54 5.76
C LEU A 24 -14.99 19.07 4.97
N ASN A 25 -14.94 19.27 3.64
CA ASN A 25 -13.85 18.81 2.78
C ASN A 25 -12.47 19.25 3.25
N LYS A 26 -12.31 20.47 3.80
CA LYS A 26 -11.02 20.97 4.29
C LYS A 26 -10.54 20.24 5.55
N MET A 27 -11.45 20.00 6.50
CA MET A 27 -11.18 19.21 7.71
C MET A 27 -10.81 17.76 7.32
N LEU A 28 -11.59 17.20 6.40
CA LEU A 28 -11.41 15.87 5.85
C LEU A 28 -10.04 15.69 5.19
N LEU A 29 -9.64 16.67 4.39
CA LEU A 29 -8.33 16.71 3.74
C LEU A 29 -7.20 16.66 4.78
N LEU A 30 -7.25 17.50 5.81
CA LEU A 30 -6.23 17.52 6.87
C LEU A 30 -6.12 16.17 7.59
N ILE A 31 -7.25 15.59 8.01
CA ILE A 31 -7.27 14.28 8.68
C ILE A 31 -6.72 13.19 7.76
N SER A 32 -7.09 13.22 6.48
CA SER A 32 -6.67 12.21 5.51
C SER A 32 -5.15 12.22 5.24
N ILE A 33 -4.52 13.39 5.17
CA ILE A 33 -3.08 13.50 4.93
C ILE A 33 -2.29 13.10 6.17
N MET A 34 -2.75 13.52 7.35
CA MET A 34 -2.09 13.15 8.61
C MET A 34 -2.15 11.64 8.83
N THR A 35 -3.31 11.01 8.58
CA THR A 35 -3.45 9.55 8.68
C THR A 35 -2.57 8.82 7.67
N LEU A 36 -2.52 9.29 6.42
CA LEU A 36 -1.63 8.74 5.39
C LEU A 36 -0.15 8.80 5.80
N MET A 37 0.31 9.94 6.32
CA MET A 37 1.69 10.14 6.75
C MET A 37 2.04 9.27 7.96
N ILE A 38 1.23 9.31 9.02
CA ILE A 38 1.49 8.54 10.25
C ILE A 38 1.51 7.05 9.95
N ALA A 39 0.53 6.56 9.17
CA ALA A 39 0.45 5.15 8.81
C ALA A 39 1.66 4.68 7.96
N SER A 40 2.09 5.50 6.99
CA SER A 40 3.24 5.16 6.14
C SER A 40 4.58 5.20 6.89
N MET A 41 4.75 6.14 7.84
CA MET A 41 5.90 6.16 8.74
C MET A 41 5.89 4.94 9.67
N ALA A 42 4.77 4.67 10.35
CA ALA A 42 4.61 3.52 11.23
C ALA A 42 4.92 2.19 10.52
N ALA A 43 4.45 2.01 9.29
CA ALA A 43 4.71 0.83 8.48
C ALA A 43 6.19 0.60 8.14
N ASN A 44 7.03 1.63 8.17
CA ASN A 44 8.48 1.51 7.91
C ASN A 44 9.28 0.98 9.10
N PHE A 45 8.74 1.05 10.31
CA PHE A 45 9.45 0.68 11.54
C PHE A 45 8.89 -0.56 12.22
N GLU A 46 7.66 -0.97 11.88
CA GLU A 46 7.08 -2.21 12.35
C GLU A 46 7.78 -3.44 11.79
N TYR A 47 7.83 -4.55 12.54
CA TYR A 47 8.41 -5.82 12.06
C TYR A 47 7.39 -6.94 11.92
N ASP A 48 6.20 -6.79 12.51
CA ASP A 48 5.14 -7.79 12.39
C ASP A 48 4.49 -7.71 11.00
N MET A 49 4.54 -8.83 10.25
CA MET A 49 3.93 -8.99 8.92
C MET A 49 2.49 -8.42 8.88
N LYS A 50 1.63 -8.87 9.80
CA LYS A 50 0.21 -8.47 9.83
C LYS A 50 0.03 -6.98 10.06
N LYS A 51 0.84 -6.38 10.95
CA LYS A 51 0.75 -4.94 11.25
C LYS A 51 1.18 -4.11 10.06
N ILE A 52 2.26 -4.50 9.35
CA ILE A 52 2.69 -3.80 8.14
C ILE A 52 1.60 -3.85 7.06
N VAL A 53 0.96 -5.01 6.87
CA VAL A 53 -0.16 -5.12 5.91
C VAL A 53 -1.36 -4.28 6.38
N ALA A 54 -1.64 -4.19 7.68
CA ALA A 54 -2.71 -3.35 8.23
C ALA A 54 -2.43 -1.84 8.08
N LEU A 55 -1.24 -1.37 8.41
CA LEU A 55 -0.87 0.06 8.27
C LEU A 55 -0.82 0.48 6.81
N SER A 56 -0.43 -0.44 5.93
CA SER A 56 -0.53 -0.20 4.50
C SER A 56 -1.98 -0.20 4.00
N THR A 57 -2.98 -0.70 4.75
CA THR A 57 -4.40 -0.40 4.48
C THR A 57 -4.78 0.98 5.01
N LEU A 58 -4.36 1.33 6.23
CA LEU A 58 -4.65 2.63 6.84
C LEU A 58 -4.15 3.80 5.96
N SER A 59 -2.94 3.67 5.40
CA SER A 59 -2.41 4.65 4.45
C SER A 59 -3.25 4.75 3.17
N GLN A 60 -3.62 3.62 2.54
CA GLN A 60 -4.44 3.66 1.32
C GLN A 60 -5.86 4.19 1.58
N LEU A 61 -6.43 3.93 2.77
CA LEU A 61 -7.69 4.53 3.20
C LEU A 61 -7.54 6.05 3.40
N GLY A 62 -6.42 6.51 3.96
CA GLY A 62 -6.07 7.93 4.01
C GLY A 62 -6.03 8.55 2.61
N LEU A 63 -5.43 7.86 1.63
CA LEU A 63 -5.41 8.31 0.23
C LEU A 63 -6.83 8.34 -0.38
N MET A 64 -7.68 7.35 -0.13
CA MET A 64 -9.08 7.35 -0.57
C MET A 64 -9.89 8.48 0.08
N MET A 65 -9.72 8.69 1.37
CA MET A 65 -10.40 9.76 2.11
C MET A 65 -9.96 11.14 1.60
N MET A 66 -8.68 11.27 1.27
CA MET A 66 -8.15 12.46 0.62
C MET A 66 -8.80 12.67 -0.75
N THR A 67 -8.94 11.64 -1.60
CA THR A 67 -9.62 11.81 -2.91
C THR A 67 -11.06 12.27 -2.80
N LEU A 68 -11.78 11.83 -1.75
CA LEU A 68 -13.14 12.28 -1.49
C LEU A 68 -13.20 13.76 -1.11
N SER A 69 -12.21 14.26 -0.37
CA SER A 69 -12.14 15.69 -0.03
C SER A 69 -11.98 16.60 -1.26
N PHE A 70 -11.42 16.08 -2.36
CA PHE A 70 -11.34 16.77 -3.65
C PHE A 70 -12.56 16.53 -4.54
N SER A 71 -13.62 15.95 -3.99
CA SER A 71 -14.87 15.65 -4.68
C SER A 71 -14.73 14.62 -5.82
N LEU A 72 -13.62 13.89 -5.87
CA LEU A 72 -13.30 12.88 -6.89
C LEU A 72 -13.83 11.49 -6.49
N TYR A 73 -15.13 11.39 -6.20
CA TYR A 73 -15.74 10.16 -5.66
C TYR A 73 -15.65 8.95 -6.61
N LYS A 74 -15.70 9.15 -7.93
CA LYS A 74 -15.55 8.06 -8.92
C LYS A 74 -14.14 7.44 -8.86
N LEU A 75 -13.11 8.27 -8.72
CA LEU A 75 -11.72 7.82 -8.56
C LEU A 75 -11.51 7.13 -7.21
N ALA A 76 -12.10 7.67 -6.14
CA ALA A 76 -12.08 7.05 -4.82
C ALA A 76 -12.66 5.63 -4.85
N PHE A 77 -13.83 5.47 -5.48
CA PHE A 77 -14.49 4.18 -5.64
C PHE A 77 -13.69 3.21 -6.51
N PHE A 78 -13.13 3.70 -7.62
CA PHE A 78 -12.25 2.90 -8.47
C PHE A 78 -11.04 2.39 -7.67
N HIS A 79 -10.36 3.25 -6.92
CA HIS A 79 -9.25 2.84 -6.07
C HIS A 79 -9.67 1.88 -4.96
N LEU A 80 -10.87 2.03 -4.39
CA LEU A 80 -11.41 1.12 -3.37
C LEU A 80 -11.51 -0.32 -3.89
N ILE A 81 -12.05 -0.51 -5.11
CA ILE A 81 -12.16 -1.84 -5.73
C ILE A 81 -10.76 -2.45 -5.93
N MET A 82 -9.86 -1.64 -6.47
CA MET A 82 -8.50 -2.07 -6.81
C MET A 82 -7.71 -2.43 -5.56
N HIS A 83 -7.84 -1.62 -4.51
CA HIS A 83 -7.32 -1.87 -3.18
C HIS A 83 -7.85 -3.17 -2.58
N ALA A 84 -9.14 -3.46 -2.74
CA ALA A 84 -9.71 -4.69 -2.23
C ALA A 84 -9.05 -5.93 -2.84
N LEU A 85 -8.75 -5.91 -4.15
CA LEU A 85 -8.13 -7.03 -4.87
C LEU A 85 -6.70 -7.31 -4.38
N PHE A 86 -5.80 -6.32 -4.48
CA PHE A 86 -4.41 -6.55 -4.11
C PHE A 86 -4.22 -6.72 -2.60
N LYS A 87 -5.06 -6.10 -1.75
CA LYS A 87 -5.00 -6.35 -0.31
C LYS A 87 -5.49 -7.75 0.06
N ALA A 88 -6.54 -8.26 -0.58
CA ALA A 88 -6.96 -9.64 -0.36
C ALA A 88 -5.80 -10.60 -0.67
N LEU A 89 -5.09 -10.39 -1.79
CA LEU A 89 -3.89 -11.16 -2.13
C LEU A 89 -2.82 -11.07 -1.02
N LEU A 90 -2.48 -9.86 -0.54
CA LEU A 90 -1.47 -9.67 0.51
C LEU A 90 -1.84 -10.39 1.81
N PHE A 91 -3.10 -10.32 2.25
CA PHE A 91 -3.53 -11.00 3.48
C PHE A 91 -3.56 -12.52 3.32
N PHE A 92 -3.95 -13.04 2.15
CA PHE A 92 -3.85 -14.49 1.88
C PHE A 92 -2.39 -14.95 1.89
N CYS A 93 -1.50 -14.22 1.20
CA CYS A 93 -0.08 -14.58 1.14
C CYS A 93 0.59 -14.51 2.52
N ALA A 94 0.30 -13.46 3.29
CA ALA A 94 0.80 -13.29 4.65
C ALA A 94 0.25 -14.36 5.59
N GLY A 95 -1.04 -14.70 5.46
CA GLY A 95 -1.66 -15.78 6.23
C GLY A 95 -0.98 -17.12 6.00
N ASN A 96 -0.68 -17.44 4.73
CA ASN A 96 0.04 -18.65 4.38
C ASN A 96 1.48 -18.66 4.91
N MET A 97 2.20 -17.54 4.80
CA MET A 97 3.54 -17.40 5.39
C MET A 97 3.52 -17.59 6.91
N ILE A 98 2.52 -17.07 7.60
CA ILE A 98 2.42 -17.19 9.06
C ILE A 98 2.06 -18.63 9.46
N HIS A 99 1.16 -19.28 8.72
CA HIS A 99 0.81 -20.67 8.96
C HIS A 99 2.01 -21.60 8.78
N THR A 100 2.73 -21.44 7.67
CA THR A 100 3.93 -22.23 7.37
C THR A 100 5.02 -21.98 8.39
N LEU A 101 5.23 -20.74 8.83
CA LEU A 101 6.18 -20.41 9.89
C LEU A 101 5.66 -20.70 11.31
N LYS A 102 4.70 -21.61 11.51
CA LYS A 102 4.17 -21.99 12.84
C LYS A 102 3.79 -20.78 13.71
N SER A 103 3.06 -19.83 13.13
CA SER A 103 2.59 -18.59 13.78
C SER A 103 3.64 -17.51 14.08
N TYR A 104 4.91 -17.68 13.67
CA TYR A 104 5.89 -16.59 13.72
C TYR A 104 5.55 -15.50 12.70
N GLN A 105 5.46 -14.25 13.17
CA GLN A 105 4.99 -13.11 12.36
C GLN A 105 6.08 -12.07 12.07
N ASP A 106 7.22 -12.15 12.76
CA ASP A 106 8.30 -11.17 12.66
C ASP A 106 9.13 -11.40 11.39
N ILE A 107 9.14 -10.39 10.53
CA ILE A 107 9.81 -10.39 9.22
C ILE A 107 11.34 -10.55 9.34
N ARG A 108 11.94 -10.22 10.48
CA ARG A 108 13.40 -10.36 10.66
C ARG A 108 13.84 -11.82 10.58
N TYR A 109 12.93 -12.73 10.87
CA TYR A 109 13.17 -14.16 10.89
C TYR A 109 12.58 -14.91 9.69
N SER A 110 11.91 -14.19 8.77
CA SER A 110 11.32 -14.73 7.54
C SER A 110 12.31 -14.82 6.37
N GLY A 111 13.62 -14.87 6.66
CA GLY A 111 14.65 -14.93 5.62
C GLY A 111 14.62 -16.22 4.79
N LYS A 112 15.08 -16.14 3.53
CA LYS A 112 15.18 -17.24 2.56
C LYS A 112 13.90 -18.04 2.28
N ILE A 113 12.72 -17.47 2.49
CA ILE A 113 11.45 -18.18 2.20
C ILE A 113 11.32 -18.52 0.70
N ILE A 114 12.06 -17.88 -0.21
CA ILE A 114 12.01 -18.19 -1.67
C ILE A 114 12.20 -19.67 -1.93
N LYS A 115 13.15 -20.30 -1.21
CA LYS A 115 13.46 -21.72 -1.41
C LYS A 115 12.36 -22.64 -0.90
N LEU A 116 11.58 -22.19 0.08
CA LEU A 116 10.52 -22.98 0.72
C LEU A 116 9.18 -22.78 0.01
N LEU A 117 8.80 -21.54 -0.28
CA LEU A 117 7.48 -21.14 -0.78
C LEU A 117 7.59 -20.18 -1.99
N PRO A 118 8.13 -20.63 -3.13
CA PRO A 118 8.41 -19.75 -4.27
C PRO A 118 7.14 -19.11 -4.85
N MET A 119 6.05 -19.88 -4.96
CA MET A 119 4.78 -19.38 -5.51
C MET A 119 4.14 -18.32 -4.63
N ASN A 120 4.12 -18.55 -3.31
CA ASN A 120 3.54 -17.59 -2.36
C ASN A 120 4.31 -16.25 -2.38
N ILE A 121 5.63 -16.31 -2.49
CA ILE A 121 6.46 -15.11 -2.63
C ILE A 121 6.21 -14.39 -3.94
N MET A 122 6.05 -15.11 -5.05
CA MET A 122 5.73 -14.48 -6.33
C MET A 122 4.42 -13.69 -6.22
N TYR A 123 3.36 -14.29 -5.69
CA TYR A 123 2.07 -13.60 -5.49
C TYR A 123 2.20 -12.43 -4.53
N MET A 124 2.88 -12.62 -3.40
CA MET A 124 3.13 -11.55 -2.44
C MET A 124 3.83 -10.35 -3.07
N ASN A 125 4.86 -10.58 -3.90
CA ASN A 125 5.59 -9.53 -4.59
C ASN A 125 4.71 -8.81 -5.60
N ILE A 126 3.88 -9.53 -6.37
CA ILE A 126 2.92 -8.91 -7.31
C ILE A 126 2.00 -7.93 -6.57
N ALA A 127 1.43 -8.30 -5.42
CA ALA A 127 0.57 -7.37 -4.71
C ALA A 127 1.32 -6.25 -3.98
N MET A 128 2.55 -6.46 -3.52
CA MET A 128 3.37 -5.35 -3.00
C MET A 128 3.72 -4.35 -4.10
N MET A 129 4.03 -4.82 -5.31
CA MET A 129 4.23 -3.98 -6.49
C MET A 129 2.94 -3.26 -6.92
N ALA A 130 1.79 -3.92 -6.81
CA ALA A 130 0.49 -3.28 -7.05
C ALA A 130 0.20 -2.18 -6.01
N LEU A 131 0.51 -2.39 -4.72
CA LEU A 131 0.35 -1.38 -3.67
C LEU A 131 1.21 -0.12 -3.92
N CYS A 132 2.42 -0.34 -4.44
CA CYS A 132 3.35 0.70 -4.85
C CYS A 132 2.80 1.60 -5.96
N GLY A 133 2.06 1.01 -6.91
CA GLY A 133 1.61 1.68 -8.12
C GLY A 133 2.63 1.59 -9.25
N LEU A 134 3.38 0.48 -9.36
CA LEU A 134 4.25 0.26 -10.52
C LEU A 134 3.43 0.16 -11.81
N PRO A 135 3.98 0.60 -12.95
CA PRO A 135 3.26 0.66 -14.21
C PRO A 135 2.67 -0.70 -14.60
N PHE A 136 1.49 -0.67 -15.22
CA PHE A 136 0.70 -1.83 -15.69
C PHE A 136 0.08 -2.72 -14.61
N LEU A 137 0.31 -2.48 -13.32
CA LEU A 137 -0.41 -3.16 -12.24
C LEU A 137 -1.64 -2.37 -11.82
N THR A 138 -2.57 -3.01 -11.12
CA THR A 138 -3.83 -2.37 -10.71
C THR A 138 -3.62 -1.04 -9.97
N GLY A 139 -2.64 -0.95 -9.09
CA GLY A 139 -2.42 0.28 -8.33
C GLY A 139 -2.06 1.48 -9.19
N PHE A 140 -1.37 1.30 -10.32
CA PHE A 140 -0.99 2.39 -11.21
C PHE A 140 -2.22 3.09 -11.78
N TYR A 141 -3.17 2.34 -12.32
CA TYR A 141 -4.38 2.88 -12.94
C TYR A 141 -5.19 3.77 -12.00
N SER A 142 -5.16 3.53 -10.68
CA SER A 142 -5.94 4.31 -9.73
C SER A 142 -5.10 5.31 -8.96
N LYS A 143 -4.01 4.86 -8.32
CA LYS A 143 -3.18 5.66 -7.42
C LYS A 143 -2.42 6.75 -8.17
N ASP A 144 -1.91 6.46 -9.37
CA ASP A 144 -1.16 7.44 -10.15
C ASP A 144 -2.09 8.53 -10.69
N LEU A 145 -3.23 8.14 -11.28
CA LEU A 145 -4.28 9.09 -11.68
C LEU A 145 -4.75 9.97 -10.53
N ILE A 146 -4.87 9.40 -9.32
CA ILE A 146 -5.19 10.17 -8.12
C ILE A 146 -4.12 11.25 -7.91
N LEU A 147 -2.85 10.88 -7.79
CA LEU A 147 -1.75 11.82 -7.54
C LEU A 147 -1.62 12.90 -8.64
N GLU A 148 -1.83 12.52 -9.90
CA GLU A 148 -1.88 13.46 -11.02
C GLU A 148 -3.01 14.49 -10.84
N MET A 149 -4.23 14.04 -10.50
CA MET A 149 -5.36 14.94 -10.22
C MET A 149 -5.12 15.87 -9.03
N PHE A 150 -4.40 15.41 -8.01
CA PHE A 150 -3.97 16.28 -6.90
C PHE A 150 -3.00 17.36 -7.38
N SER A 151 -2.06 17.00 -8.24
CA SER A 151 -1.01 17.91 -8.73
C SER A 151 -1.51 18.98 -9.71
N MET A 152 -2.67 18.75 -10.34
CA MET A 152 -3.41 19.74 -11.12
C MET A 152 -3.97 20.85 -10.26
N ASN A 153 -4.58 20.45 -9.15
CA ASN A 153 -5.34 21.35 -8.32
C ASN A 153 -4.39 22.32 -7.60
N LYS A 154 -4.86 23.54 -7.37
CA LYS A 154 -4.12 24.54 -6.58
C LYS A 154 -4.23 24.19 -5.10
N ILE A 155 -3.37 23.29 -4.65
CA ILE A 155 -3.31 22.84 -3.25
C ILE A 155 -2.18 23.57 -2.53
N ASN A 156 -2.33 23.74 -1.21
CA ASN A 156 -1.26 24.24 -0.36
C ASN A 156 0.02 23.40 -0.54
N PHE A 157 1.17 24.08 -0.63
CA PHE A 157 2.47 23.47 -0.85
C PHE A 157 2.80 22.40 0.20
N LEU A 158 2.47 22.66 1.47
CA LEU A 158 2.70 21.72 2.57
C LEU A 158 1.95 20.39 2.37
N ILE A 159 0.67 20.46 1.98
CA ILE A 159 -0.14 19.28 1.71
C ILE A 159 0.46 18.47 0.56
N CYS A 160 0.87 19.15 -0.51
CA CYS A 160 1.50 18.55 -1.67
C CYS A 160 2.78 17.78 -1.28
N LEU A 161 3.63 18.40 -0.45
CA LEU A 161 4.85 17.79 0.08
C LEU A 161 4.56 16.54 0.92
N LEU A 162 3.64 16.64 1.88
CA LEU A 162 3.26 15.52 2.75
C LEU A 162 2.73 14.33 1.95
N MET A 163 1.93 14.61 0.92
CA MET A 163 1.41 13.61 0.01
C MET A 163 2.51 12.89 -0.75
N TYR A 164 3.36 13.62 -1.44
CA TYR A 164 4.48 13.04 -2.18
C TYR A 164 5.44 12.26 -1.28
N PHE A 165 5.77 12.82 -0.12
CA PHE A 165 6.63 12.14 0.83
C PHE A 165 6.02 10.82 1.32
N SER A 166 4.74 10.80 1.65
CA SER A 166 4.04 9.58 2.05
C SER A 166 4.02 8.53 0.94
N THR A 167 3.90 8.92 -0.34
CA THR A 167 3.98 7.98 -1.47
C THR A 167 5.37 7.35 -1.59
N GLY A 168 6.43 8.14 -1.38
CA GLY A 168 7.80 7.62 -1.28
C GLY A 168 7.97 6.65 -0.10
N LEU A 169 7.39 6.96 1.06
CA LEU A 169 7.38 6.04 2.21
C LEU A 169 6.64 4.73 1.91
N THR A 170 5.60 4.75 1.06
CA THR A 170 4.94 3.51 0.62
C THR A 170 5.85 2.59 -0.19
N MET A 171 6.71 3.16 -1.02
CA MET A 171 7.75 2.39 -1.73
C MET A 171 8.81 1.87 -0.78
N MET A 172 9.18 2.68 0.21
CA MET A 172 10.21 2.31 1.17
C MET A 172 9.81 1.07 1.98
N TYR A 173 8.60 1.03 2.56
CA TYR A 173 8.21 -0.12 3.38
C TYR A 173 7.89 -1.37 2.54
N SER A 174 7.44 -1.21 1.29
CA SER A 174 7.15 -2.36 0.43
C SER A 174 8.43 -3.03 -0.03
N ILE A 175 9.47 -2.26 -0.39
CA ILE A 175 10.77 -2.81 -0.78
C ILE A 175 11.48 -3.40 0.41
N ARG A 176 11.35 -2.79 1.59
CA ARG A 176 11.78 -3.40 2.84
C ARG A 176 11.15 -4.78 3.04
N PHE A 177 9.84 -4.88 2.87
CA PHE A 177 9.10 -6.14 3.01
C PHE A 177 9.59 -7.19 2.01
N ILE A 178 9.74 -6.81 0.74
CA ILE A 178 10.26 -7.68 -0.32
C ILE A 178 11.70 -8.12 0.01
N TYR A 179 12.56 -7.19 0.43
CA TYR A 179 13.97 -7.46 0.76
C TYR A 179 14.11 -8.51 1.87
N PHE A 180 13.34 -8.38 2.95
CA PHE A 180 13.43 -9.34 4.05
C PHE A 180 12.97 -10.75 3.67
N ASN A 181 11.92 -10.87 2.86
CA ASN A 181 11.43 -12.18 2.41
C ASN A 181 12.35 -12.83 1.37
N LEU A 182 13.01 -12.01 0.53
CA LEU A 182 13.85 -12.51 -0.57
C LEU A 182 15.32 -12.69 -0.21
N VAL A 183 15.95 -11.64 0.33
CA VAL A 183 17.42 -11.50 0.37
C VAL A 183 17.99 -11.83 1.75
N ASN A 184 17.21 -11.64 2.81
CA ASN A 184 17.73 -11.82 4.17
C ASN A 184 18.16 -13.28 4.40
N MET A 185 19.43 -13.45 4.78
CA MET A 185 20.06 -14.76 4.90
C MET A 185 19.72 -15.50 6.19
N ILE A 186 19.17 -14.78 7.18
CA ILE A 186 18.84 -15.28 8.50
C ILE A 186 17.44 -15.90 8.46
N SER A 187 17.39 -17.24 8.42
CA SER A 187 16.17 -18.02 8.59
C SER A 187 16.25 -18.76 9.92
N PHE A 188 15.15 -18.77 10.70
CA PHE A 188 15.06 -19.57 11.93
C PHE A 188 15.09 -21.09 11.69
N MET A 189 15.02 -21.53 10.44
CA MET A 189 14.57 -22.88 10.12
C MET A 189 15.57 -23.63 9.23
N ASN A 190 16.70 -24.03 9.80
CA ASN A 190 17.58 -25.02 9.16
C ASN A 190 17.05 -26.47 9.29
N LEU A 191 15.92 -26.71 9.97
CA LEU A 191 15.48 -28.06 10.37
C LEU A 191 14.02 -28.42 10.06
N TYR A 192 13.28 -27.60 9.30
CA TYR A 192 11.87 -27.89 9.02
C TYR A 192 11.60 -28.02 7.52
N SER A 193 11.03 -29.16 7.14
CA SER A 193 10.47 -29.42 5.81
C SER A 193 9.10 -28.75 5.70
N PHE A 194 9.09 -27.45 5.42
CA PHE A 194 7.86 -26.77 5.06
C PHE A 194 7.49 -27.14 3.62
N TYR A 195 6.43 -27.93 3.47
CA TYR A 195 5.76 -28.14 2.20
C TYR A 195 4.35 -27.58 2.30
N ASP A 196 4.06 -26.57 1.49
CA ASP A 196 2.68 -26.13 1.28
C ASP A 196 1.96 -27.14 0.39
N LYS A 197 1.04 -27.92 0.98
CA LYS A 197 0.23 -28.91 0.26
C LYS A 197 -1.19 -28.45 -0.03
N ASN A 198 -1.63 -27.32 0.51
CA ASN A 198 -3.03 -26.88 0.40
C ASN A 198 -3.31 -26.22 -0.96
N LEU A 199 -3.63 -27.05 -1.96
CA LEU A 199 -3.99 -26.63 -3.32
C LEU A 199 -5.13 -25.61 -3.35
N ASN A 200 -6.11 -25.70 -2.45
CA ASN A 200 -7.23 -24.74 -2.38
C ASN A 200 -6.75 -23.32 -2.08
N MET A 201 -5.75 -23.18 -1.21
CA MET A 201 -5.17 -21.87 -0.87
C MET A 201 -4.42 -21.30 -2.08
N PHE A 202 -3.62 -22.12 -2.75
CA PHE A 202 -2.93 -21.70 -3.97
C PHE A 202 -3.89 -21.30 -5.09
N LYS A 203 -4.96 -22.06 -5.31
CA LYS A 203 -5.97 -21.72 -6.31
C LYS A 203 -6.60 -20.36 -6.03
N SER A 204 -6.92 -20.06 -4.77
CA SER A 204 -7.45 -18.74 -4.37
C SER A 204 -6.45 -17.61 -4.60
N MET A 205 -5.17 -17.83 -4.29
CA MET A 205 -4.11 -16.85 -4.51
C MET A 205 -3.88 -16.60 -6.00
N MET A 206 -3.88 -17.66 -6.81
CA MET A 206 -3.71 -17.57 -8.25
C MET A 206 -4.80 -16.71 -8.88
N VAL A 207 -6.08 -16.96 -8.57
CA VAL A 207 -7.20 -16.16 -9.06
C VAL A 207 -7.06 -14.70 -8.66
N MET A 208 -6.75 -14.42 -7.40
CA MET A 208 -6.55 -13.05 -6.92
C MET A 208 -5.35 -12.37 -7.59
N SER A 209 -4.28 -13.10 -7.90
CA SER A 209 -3.09 -12.54 -8.55
C SER A 209 -3.38 -12.12 -9.99
N LEU A 210 -4.13 -12.94 -10.73
CA LEU A 210 -4.57 -12.62 -12.09
C LEU A 210 -5.49 -11.39 -12.09
N LEU A 211 -6.43 -11.32 -11.14
CA LEU A 211 -7.27 -10.14 -10.95
C LEU A 211 -6.45 -8.88 -10.62
N SER A 212 -5.39 -9.00 -9.80
CA SER A 212 -4.52 -7.87 -9.45
C SER A 212 -3.67 -7.32 -10.60
N ILE A 213 -3.62 -8.03 -11.72
CA ILE A 213 -2.93 -7.58 -12.95
C ILE A 213 -3.97 -7.06 -13.94
N ILE A 214 -5.01 -7.85 -14.21
CA ILE A 214 -5.93 -7.61 -15.33
C ILE A 214 -7.06 -6.64 -14.96
N MET A 215 -7.56 -6.66 -13.73
CA MET A 215 -8.78 -5.92 -13.39
C MET A 215 -8.61 -4.40 -13.55
N GLY A 216 -7.38 -3.89 -13.46
CA GLY A 216 -7.14 -2.45 -13.57
C GLY A 216 -7.36 -1.87 -14.93
N THR A 217 -6.88 -2.54 -15.98
CA THR A 217 -7.13 -2.14 -17.35
C THR A 217 -8.61 -2.28 -17.69
N LEU A 218 -9.21 -3.42 -17.35
CA LEU A 218 -10.63 -3.70 -17.62
C LEU A 218 -11.56 -2.66 -16.96
N LEU A 219 -11.31 -2.34 -15.69
CA LEU A 219 -12.10 -1.35 -14.98
C LEU A 219 -11.85 0.07 -15.50
N ASN A 220 -10.62 0.42 -15.87
CA ASN A 220 -10.34 1.74 -16.44
C ASN A 220 -11.05 1.96 -17.79
N TRP A 221 -11.26 0.90 -18.57
CA TRP A 221 -12.02 0.99 -19.83
C TRP A 221 -13.53 1.00 -19.63
N THR A 222 -14.04 0.28 -18.62
CA THR A 222 -15.49 0.15 -18.37
C THR A 222 -16.04 1.28 -17.52
N ILE A 223 -15.33 1.65 -16.46
CA ILE A 223 -15.64 2.82 -15.65
C ILE A 223 -15.21 3.99 -16.52
N ASN A 224 -16.19 4.60 -17.20
CA ASN A 224 -16.05 5.90 -17.82
C ASN A 224 -15.83 6.94 -16.71
N LEU A 225 -14.64 6.89 -16.10
CA LEU A 225 -14.03 7.99 -15.37
C LEU A 225 -14.14 9.13 -16.36
N MET A 226 -14.94 10.16 -16.02
CA MET A 226 -15.16 11.30 -16.91
C MET A 226 -13.83 11.68 -17.56
N PRO A 227 -13.80 12.12 -18.84
CA PRO A 227 -12.55 12.46 -19.50
C PRO A 227 -11.91 13.63 -18.76
N LEU A 228 -11.16 13.30 -17.72
CA LEU A 228 -10.37 14.20 -16.93
C LEU A 228 -9.18 14.48 -17.82
N PHE A 229 -9.23 15.58 -18.56
CA PHE A 229 -8.08 16.04 -19.32
C PHE A 229 -7.00 16.44 -18.31
N ILE A 230 -5.95 15.63 -18.27
CA ILE A 230 -4.84 15.83 -17.34
C ILE A 230 -3.84 16.80 -18.00
N PHE A 231 -3.95 18.11 -17.72
CA PHE A 231 -2.98 19.13 -18.16
C PHE A 231 -1.84 19.37 -17.14
N LEU A 232 -0.83 18.50 -17.14
CA LEU A 232 0.35 18.64 -16.28
C LEU A 232 1.57 19.12 -17.04
N ASN A 233 2.37 19.96 -16.39
CA ASN A 233 3.74 20.19 -16.82
C ASN A 233 4.54 18.88 -16.68
N THR A 234 5.45 18.62 -17.61
CA THR A 234 6.25 17.38 -17.67
C THR A 234 6.98 17.11 -16.36
N PHE A 235 7.49 18.16 -15.70
CA PHE A 235 8.14 18.05 -14.39
C PHE A 235 7.22 17.45 -13.31
N LYS A 236 5.96 17.90 -13.22
CA LYS A 236 5.02 17.39 -12.20
C LYS A 236 4.62 15.95 -12.47
N LYS A 237 4.51 15.57 -13.75
CA LYS A 237 4.24 14.16 -14.13
C LYS A 237 5.41 13.25 -13.79
N MET A 238 6.64 13.68 -14.10
CA MET A 238 7.85 12.90 -13.78
C MET A 238 8.15 12.85 -12.29
N LEU A 239 7.67 13.81 -11.49
CA LEU A 239 7.90 13.87 -10.05
C LEU A 239 7.42 12.60 -9.34
N ILE A 240 6.28 12.04 -9.73
CA ILE A 240 5.74 10.82 -9.11
C ILE A 240 6.72 9.66 -9.33
N PHE A 241 7.17 9.43 -10.57
CA PHE A 241 8.16 8.40 -10.87
C PHE A 241 9.49 8.60 -10.13
N ILE A 242 9.98 9.85 -10.05
CA ILE A 242 11.20 10.19 -9.32
C ILE A 242 11.06 9.82 -7.83
N LEU A 243 9.93 10.15 -7.22
CA LEU A 243 9.66 9.83 -5.81
C LEU A 243 9.56 8.32 -5.59
N LEU A 244 8.95 7.58 -6.53
CA LEU A 244 8.92 6.13 -6.45
C LEU A 244 10.34 5.59 -6.43
N MET A 245 11.19 6.00 -7.39
CA MET A 245 12.60 5.59 -7.49
C MET A 245 13.43 5.96 -6.26
N MET A 246 13.28 7.19 -5.74
CA MET A 246 13.96 7.61 -4.50
C MET A 246 13.55 6.74 -3.31
N GLY A 247 12.25 6.47 -3.16
CA GLY A 247 11.74 5.56 -2.13
C GLY A 247 12.28 4.15 -2.27
N MET A 248 12.46 3.67 -3.50
CA MET A 248 13.07 2.35 -3.75
C MET A 248 14.52 2.28 -3.29
N ILE A 249 15.32 3.28 -3.68
CA ILE A 249 16.74 3.37 -3.32
C ILE A 249 16.89 3.47 -1.80
N GLN A 250 16.11 4.35 -1.17
CA GLN A 250 16.15 4.54 0.28
C GLN A 250 15.73 3.26 1.03
N GLY A 251 14.66 2.59 0.57
CA GLY A 251 14.23 1.31 1.12
C GLY A 251 15.34 0.27 1.06
N TYR A 252 15.99 0.11 -0.09
CA TYR A 252 17.08 -0.86 -0.21
C TYR A 252 18.30 -0.51 0.65
N LEU A 253 18.76 0.76 0.62
CA LEU A 253 19.97 1.19 1.34
C LEU A 253 19.83 1.09 2.86
N LEU A 254 18.71 1.55 3.42
CA LEU A 254 18.51 1.59 4.87
C LEU A 254 18.63 0.21 5.51
N PHE A 255 18.15 -0.83 4.82
CA PHE A 255 18.18 -2.19 5.35
C PHE A 255 19.45 -2.95 5.00
N LYS A 256 20.09 -2.66 3.86
CA LYS A 256 21.43 -3.21 3.56
C LYS A 256 22.47 -2.71 4.56
N MET A 257 22.41 -1.44 4.95
CA MET A 257 23.38 -0.81 5.84
C MET A 257 23.21 -1.19 7.32
N LYS A 258 22.25 -2.09 7.67
CA LYS A 258 21.93 -2.50 9.06
C LYS A 258 21.95 -1.30 10.02
N ILE A 259 21.38 -0.18 9.61
CA ILE A 259 21.44 1.05 10.41
C ILE A 259 20.81 0.76 11.77
N ASN A 260 21.46 1.25 12.83
CA ASN A 260 21.10 1.02 14.23
C ASN A 260 19.76 1.73 14.55
N ILE A 261 18.67 1.13 14.12
CA ILE A 261 17.28 1.63 14.19
C ILE A 261 16.75 1.70 15.64
N LYS A 262 17.51 1.24 16.66
CA LYS A 262 17.06 1.14 18.06
C LYS A 262 16.56 2.46 18.65
N LYS A 263 17.19 3.61 18.37
CA LYS A 263 16.77 4.92 18.91
C LYS A 263 15.50 5.47 18.24
N ILE A 264 15.34 5.25 16.94
CA ILE A 264 14.18 5.74 16.17
C ILE A 264 12.95 4.86 16.43
N ASN A 265 13.14 3.54 16.55
CA ASN A 265 12.07 2.61 16.93
C ASN A 265 11.46 2.93 18.30
N LEU A 266 12.25 3.42 19.25
CA LEU A 266 11.75 3.81 20.57
C LEU A 266 10.79 5.01 20.50
N ILE A 267 11.07 5.97 19.62
CA ILE A 267 10.23 7.16 19.43
C ILE A 267 8.93 6.78 18.72
N ILE A 268 9.00 5.90 17.72
CA ILE A 268 7.84 5.51 16.93
C ILE A 268 6.98 4.48 17.67
N ASN A 269 7.57 3.59 18.46
CA ASN A 269 6.83 2.73 19.39
C ASN A 269 6.08 3.54 20.46
N LYS A 270 6.60 4.73 20.85
CA LYS A 270 5.88 5.66 21.74
C LYS A 270 4.72 6.37 21.03
N ILE A 271 4.85 6.71 19.75
CA ILE A 271 3.70 7.18 18.93
C ILE A 271 2.64 6.07 18.81
N TYR A 272 3.08 4.81 18.71
CA TYR A 272 2.23 3.62 18.70
C TYR A 272 1.48 3.36 20.01
N PHE A 273 1.94 3.87 21.15
CA PHE A 273 1.21 3.76 22.42
C PHE A 273 -0.12 4.53 22.40
N ILE A 274 -0.38 5.36 21.39
CA ILE A 274 -1.69 5.98 21.13
C ILE A 274 -2.65 5.00 20.41
N THR A 275 -2.16 3.86 19.91
CA THR A 275 -2.92 2.91 19.07
C THR A 275 -3.04 1.49 19.65
N LYS A 276 -2.64 1.28 20.91
CA LYS A 276 -2.91 0.04 21.67
C LYS A 276 -4.01 0.26 22.68
#